data_AF-A0A1E4K1Z0-F1
#
_entry.id   AF-A0A1E4K1Z0-F1
#
_cell.length_a   1.000
_cell.length_b   1.000
_cell.length_c   1.000
_cell.angle_alpha   90.00
_cell.angle_beta   90.00
_cell.angle_gamma   90.00
#
_symmetry.space_group_name_H-M   'P 1'
#
loop_
_entity.id
_entity.type
_entity.pdbx_description
1 polymer ?
#
loop_
_entity_poly.entity_id
_entity_poly.type
_entity_poly.pdbx_seq_one_letter_code
_entity_poly.pdbx_strand_id
1 'polypeptide(L)'
;MTTFLHRAMWLSASDVRALAVAFGLAIFSMPGVGSASDGKALYESTCVACHGPAGKGAIPGVPDLATRLSKPDAQLVTNILNGVQTPGSPMAMPAKGGNPALTAEDAQAIVTYLRSTAAAPSAGKGTPTSPLAASSPAPSDGVLSMGTAQTNAFARGAQAWADTCARCHAMRDPKTESDRNWQVVVTHMRLRAGLDGAHADDILAFLQGSN
;
A
#
# COMPACT_ATOMS: atom_id res chain seq x y z
N MET A 1 15.62 73.00 -22.93
CA MET A 1 14.29 73.11 -22.28
C MET A 1 13.39 72.04 -22.89
N THR A 2 12.91 71.15 -22.02
CA THR A 2 12.22 69.88 -22.31
C THR A 2 10.71 70.07 -22.45
N THR A 3 10.13 69.54 -23.53
CA THR A 3 8.71 69.15 -23.58
C THR A 3 8.55 68.00 -24.56
N PHE A 4 8.28 66.80 -24.03
CA PHE A 4 7.74 65.68 -24.82
C PHE A 4 6.46 65.21 -24.16
N LEU A 5 5.34 65.52 -24.81
CA LEU A 5 4.02 65.02 -24.51
C LEU A 5 3.78 63.75 -25.35
N HIS A 6 3.54 62.66 -24.63
CA HIS A 6 2.56 61.60 -24.84
C HIS A 6 1.94 61.42 -26.24
N ARG A 7 2.06 60.20 -26.78
CA ARG A 7 0.92 59.56 -27.47
C ARG A 7 1.00 58.04 -27.41
N ALA A 8 0.00 57.46 -26.77
CA ALA A 8 -0.32 56.04 -26.80
C ALA A 8 -0.82 55.64 -28.20
N MET A 9 -0.31 54.53 -28.73
CA MET A 9 -0.82 53.88 -29.93
C MET A 9 -1.29 52.47 -29.54
N TRP A 10 -2.59 52.27 -29.70
CA TRP A 10 -3.35 51.06 -29.45
C TRP A 10 -3.08 50.06 -30.57
N LEU A 11 -2.69 48.82 -30.26
CA LEU A 11 -2.74 47.72 -31.23
C LEU A 11 -4.08 46.98 -31.08
N SER A 12 -4.81 46.89 -32.20
CA SER A 12 -6.15 46.33 -32.35
C SER A 12 -6.09 44.80 -32.61
N ALA A 13 -7.09 44.09 -32.10
CA ALA A 13 -7.21 42.63 -32.03
C ALA A 13 -7.54 41.93 -33.37
N SER A 14 -7.07 42.44 -34.51
CA SER A 14 -7.52 41.97 -35.84
C SER A 14 -6.52 41.06 -36.57
N ASP A 15 -5.27 40.94 -36.10
CA ASP A 15 -4.18 40.28 -36.85
C ASP A 15 -3.86 38.85 -36.40
N VAL A 16 -4.88 38.01 -36.14
CA VAL A 16 -4.67 36.57 -35.81
C VAL A 16 -5.12 35.62 -36.92
N ARG A 17 -5.48 36.14 -38.09
CA ARG A 17 -5.90 35.33 -39.25
C ARG A 17 -4.79 35.22 -40.28
N ALA A 18 -3.84 34.31 -40.04
CA ALA A 18 -3.23 33.45 -41.06
C ALA A 18 -1.91 32.86 -40.54
N LEU A 19 -1.95 31.66 -39.96
CA LEU A 19 -0.91 30.61 -40.05
C LEU A 19 -1.36 29.39 -39.22
N ALA A 20 -1.04 28.19 -39.72
CA ALA A 20 -1.44 26.85 -39.26
C ALA A 20 -2.85 26.42 -39.73
N VAL A 21 -3.05 25.93 -40.96
CA VAL A 21 -2.55 24.66 -41.54
C VAL A 21 -2.80 23.46 -40.63
N ALA A 22 -3.90 22.77 -40.92
CA ALA A 22 -4.11 21.32 -40.83
C ALA A 22 -3.29 20.55 -39.77
N PHE A 23 -3.85 20.40 -38.57
CA PHE A 23 -3.63 19.19 -37.77
C PHE A 23 -4.98 18.56 -37.49
N GLY A 24 -5.26 17.50 -38.24
CA GLY A 24 -6.48 16.73 -38.16
C GLY A 24 -6.65 16.07 -36.80
N LEU A 25 -7.91 15.69 -36.56
CA LEU A 25 -8.34 14.69 -35.59
C LEU A 25 -7.33 13.53 -35.49
N ALA A 26 -6.44 13.60 -34.52
CA ALA A 26 -5.77 12.44 -33.96
C ALA A 26 -6.20 12.38 -32.50
N ILE A 27 -7.37 11.77 -32.27
CA ILE A 27 -7.70 11.20 -30.96
C ILE A 27 -6.68 10.07 -30.79
N PHE A 28 -5.50 10.42 -30.28
CA PHE A 28 -4.51 9.45 -29.87
C PHE A 28 -5.14 8.74 -28.68
N SER A 29 -5.71 7.55 -28.93
CA SER A 29 -6.01 6.59 -27.88
C SER A 29 -4.71 6.39 -27.11
N MET A 30 -4.54 7.13 -26.02
CA MET A 30 -3.55 6.80 -25.02
C MET A 30 -4.01 5.44 -24.49
N PRO A 31 -3.28 4.34 -24.74
CA PRO A 31 -3.53 3.13 -23.97
C PRO A 31 -3.37 3.58 -22.52
N GLY A 32 -4.45 3.42 -21.74
CA GLY A 32 -4.40 3.69 -20.32
C GLY A 32 -3.19 2.94 -19.78
N VAL A 33 -2.19 3.69 -19.32
CA VAL A 33 -1.15 3.16 -18.47
C VAL A 33 -1.86 2.76 -17.19
N GLY A 34 -2.43 1.55 -17.18
CA GLY A 34 -2.73 0.87 -15.95
C GLY A 34 -1.41 0.81 -15.23
N SER A 35 -1.27 1.61 -14.17
CA SER A 35 -0.15 1.52 -13.26
C SER A 35 -0.01 0.04 -12.93
N ALA A 36 1.07 -0.59 -13.40
CA ALA A 36 1.35 -1.97 -13.10
C ALA A 36 1.38 -2.05 -11.58
N SER A 37 0.32 -2.61 -10.99
CA SER A 37 0.26 -2.73 -9.56
C SER A 37 1.40 -3.61 -9.11
N ASP A 38 2.08 -3.20 -8.05
CA ASP A 38 3.21 -3.96 -7.53
C ASP A 38 2.67 -5.25 -6.91
N GLY A 39 2.67 -6.33 -7.71
CA GLY A 39 2.20 -7.64 -7.30
C GLY A 39 2.92 -8.18 -6.06
N LYS A 40 4.18 -7.77 -5.82
CA LYS A 40 4.92 -8.11 -4.61
C LYS A 40 4.33 -7.38 -3.41
N ALA A 41 4.16 -6.06 -3.49
CA ALA A 41 3.60 -5.27 -2.39
C ALA A 41 2.16 -5.71 -2.03
N LEU A 42 1.36 -6.05 -3.05
CA LEU A 42 0.01 -6.57 -2.85
C LEU A 42 0.03 -7.95 -2.18
N TYR A 43 0.93 -8.84 -2.60
CA TYR A 43 1.11 -10.15 -1.97
C TYR A 43 1.56 -10.03 -0.51
N GLU A 44 2.55 -9.18 -0.24
CA GLU A 44 3.10 -8.93 1.10
C GLU A 44 2.07 -8.33 2.05
N SER A 45 1.23 -7.42 1.58
CA SER A 45 0.20 -6.76 2.39
C SER A 45 -1.08 -7.57 2.59
N THR A 46 -1.41 -8.51 1.69
CA THR A 46 -2.71 -9.19 1.68
C THR A 46 -2.61 -10.70 1.87
N CYS A 47 -1.62 -11.36 1.27
CA CYS A 47 -1.61 -12.83 1.13
C CYS A 47 -0.64 -13.53 2.09
N VAL A 48 0.44 -12.85 2.51
CA VAL A 48 1.52 -13.44 3.33
C VAL A 48 1.04 -13.95 4.69
N ALA A 49 0.02 -13.34 5.30
CA ALA A 49 -0.50 -13.76 6.60
C ALA A 49 -0.92 -15.25 6.63
N CYS A 50 -1.45 -15.77 5.52
CA CYS A 50 -1.89 -17.16 5.39
C CYS A 50 -0.93 -17.99 4.53
N HIS A 51 -0.41 -17.44 3.44
CA HIS A 51 0.44 -18.17 2.49
C HIS A 51 1.94 -18.11 2.81
N GLY A 52 2.36 -17.24 3.75
CA GLY A 52 3.75 -17.02 4.10
C GLY A 52 4.53 -16.26 3.01
N PRO A 53 5.71 -15.70 3.33
CA PRO A 53 6.50 -14.91 2.38
C PRO A 53 7.00 -15.75 1.18
N ALA A 54 7.16 -17.05 1.38
CA ALA A 54 7.59 -18.00 0.35
C ALA A 54 6.44 -18.79 -0.30
N GLY A 55 5.17 -18.45 0.01
CA GLY A 55 4.01 -19.16 -0.53
C GLY A 55 3.84 -20.61 -0.06
N LYS A 56 4.55 -21.02 1.00
CA LYS A 56 4.54 -22.40 1.52
C LYS A 56 3.38 -22.71 2.49
N GLY A 57 2.58 -21.71 2.84
CA GLY A 57 1.57 -21.80 3.88
C GLY A 57 2.17 -21.44 5.25
N ALA A 58 1.61 -20.43 5.90
CA ALA A 58 2.00 -19.98 7.24
C ALA A 58 1.17 -20.63 8.36
N ILE A 59 0.01 -21.22 8.01
CA ILE A 59 -0.93 -21.82 8.97
C ILE A 59 -1.37 -23.22 8.52
N PRO A 60 -1.75 -24.11 9.46
CA PRO A 60 -2.21 -25.46 9.13
C PRO A 60 -3.38 -25.46 8.14
N GLY A 61 -3.28 -26.28 7.09
CA GLY A 61 -4.32 -26.42 6.07
C GLY A 61 -4.16 -25.50 4.85
N VAL A 62 -3.25 -24.53 4.86
CA VAL A 62 -2.93 -23.73 3.67
C VAL A 62 -1.92 -24.48 2.79
N PRO A 63 -2.23 -24.74 1.50
CA PRO A 63 -1.33 -25.49 0.62
C PRO A 63 -0.14 -24.66 0.14
N ASP A 64 0.94 -25.34 -0.24
CA ASP A 64 2.06 -24.74 -0.98
C ASP A 64 1.59 -24.24 -2.35
N LEU A 65 1.67 -22.92 -2.55
CA LEU A 65 1.26 -22.25 -3.79
C LEU A 65 2.07 -22.72 -5.00
N ALA A 66 3.33 -23.15 -4.82
CA ALA A 66 4.14 -23.66 -5.93
C ALA A 66 3.46 -24.83 -6.65
N THR A 67 2.73 -25.68 -5.91
CA THR A 67 1.97 -26.80 -6.48
C THR A 67 0.71 -26.35 -7.23
N ARG A 68 0.23 -25.14 -6.98
CA ARG A 68 -0.99 -24.57 -7.56
C ARG A 68 -0.72 -23.69 -8.78
N LEU A 69 0.49 -23.13 -8.89
CA LEU A 69 0.89 -22.24 -9.98
C LEU A 69 0.94 -22.91 -11.36
N SER A 70 0.78 -24.23 -11.46
CA SER A 70 0.66 -24.92 -12.76
C SER A 70 -0.65 -24.64 -13.51
N LYS A 71 -1.66 -24.07 -12.84
CA LYS A 71 -2.94 -23.69 -13.44
C LYS A 71 -2.80 -22.50 -14.39
N PRO A 72 -3.71 -22.31 -15.38
CA PRO A 72 -3.74 -21.12 -16.22
C PRO A 72 -3.97 -19.83 -15.41
N ASP A 73 -3.39 -18.71 -15.84
CA ASP A 73 -3.46 -17.42 -15.13
C ASP A 73 -4.90 -16.95 -14.92
N ALA A 74 -5.76 -17.10 -15.92
CA ALA A 74 -7.18 -16.75 -15.79
C ALA A 74 -7.87 -17.52 -14.64
N GLN A 75 -7.50 -18.79 -14.44
CA GLN A 75 -8.02 -19.59 -13.33
C GLN A 75 -7.45 -19.12 -11.99
N LEU A 76 -6.16 -18.77 -11.93
CA LEU A 76 -5.53 -18.25 -10.71
C LEU A 76 -6.11 -16.90 -10.30
N VAL A 77 -6.31 -15.99 -11.26
CA VAL A 77 -6.97 -14.69 -11.04
C VAL A 77 -8.40 -14.90 -10.54
N THR A 78 -9.17 -15.79 -11.17
CA THR A 78 -10.53 -16.13 -10.71
C THR A 78 -10.54 -16.66 -9.27
N ASN A 79 -9.60 -17.54 -8.94
CA ASN A 79 -9.45 -18.08 -7.59
C ASN A 79 -9.14 -16.96 -6.58
N ILE A 80 -8.25 -16.02 -6.93
CA ILE A 80 -7.91 -14.88 -6.06
C ILE A 80 -9.13 -13.99 -5.86
N LEU A 81 -9.84 -13.64 -6.93
CA LEU A 81 -10.99 -12.72 -6.86
C LEU A 81 -12.17 -13.32 -6.10
N ASN A 82 -12.47 -14.59 -6.32
CA ASN A 82 -13.68 -15.24 -5.80
C ASN A 82 -13.44 -16.07 -4.54
N GLY A 83 -12.17 -16.36 -4.21
CA GLY A 83 -11.82 -17.28 -3.16
C GLY A 83 -11.88 -18.73 -3.61
N VAL A 84 -11.39 -19.64 -2.77
CA VAL A 84 -11.37 -21.09 -3.03
C VAL A 84 -11.61 -21.84 -1.74
N GLN A 85 -12.60 -22.72 -1.74
CA GLN A 85 -12.72 -23.75 -0.71
C GLN A 85 -11.99 -25.01 -1.19
N THR A 86 -10.94 -25.42 -0.48
CA THR A 86 -10.25 -26.68 -0.78
C THR A 86 -10.91 -27.80 0.03
N PRO A 87 -11.31 -28.92 -0.59
CA PRO A 87 -11.89 -30.06 0.13
C PRO A 87 -10.98 -30.51 1.29
N GLY A 88 -11.55 -30.65 2.49
CA GLY A 88 -10.81 -31.04 3.69
C GLY A 88 -10.03 -29.92 4.36
N SER A 89 -10.04 -28.69 3.84
CA SER A 89 -9.46 -27.53 4.53
C SER A 89 -10.45 -26.97 5.57
N PRO A 90 -9.98 -26.64 6.79
CA PRO A 90 -10.85 -26.11 7.85
C PRO A 90 -11.34 -24.68 7.55
N MET A 91 -10.67 -23.97 6.63
CA MET A 91 -11.05 -22.62 6.21
C MET A 91 -10.95 -22.47 4.69
N ALA A 92 -11.88 -21.70 4.12
CA ALA A 92 -11.82 -21.29 2.72
C ALA A 92 -10.82 -20.14 2.54
N MET A 93 -10.14 -20.10 1.40
CA MET A 93 -9.44 -18.91 0.95
C MET A 93 -10.48 -17.83 0.64
N PRO A 94 -10.47 -16.66 1.30
CA PRO A 94 -11.48 -15.64 1.12
C PRO A 94 -11.39 -15.00 -0.27
N ALA A 95 -12.52 -14.50 -0.75
CA ALA A 95 -12.57 -13.65 -1.94
C ALA A 95 -11.62 -12.46 -1.79
N LYS A 96 -10.88 -12.17 -2.85
CA LYS A 96 -9.84 -11.14 -2.89
C LYS A 96 -8.82 -11.23 -1.74
N GLY A 97 -8.55 -12.43 -1.21
CA GLY A 97 -7.66 -12.59 -0.06
C GLY A 97 -8.09 -11.81 1.19
N GLY A 98 -9.37 -11.42 1.30
CA GLY A 98 -9.89 -10.58 2.38
C GLY A 98 -9.70 -9.08 2.18
N ASN A 99 -9.11 -8.63 1.06
CA ASN A 99 -8.96 -7.22 0.73
C ASN A 99 -10.02 -6.79 -0.30
N PRO A 100 -11.09 -6.07 0.10
CA PRO A 100 -12.17 -5.70 -0.82
C PRO A 100 -11.71 -4.77 -1.95
N ALA A 101 -10.60 -4.04 -1.77
CA ALA A 101 -10.06 -3.09 -2.73
C ALA A 101 -9.30 -3.75 -3.91
N LEU A 102 -8.95 -5.04 -3.83
CA LEU A 102 -8.24 -5.72 -4.91
C LEU A 102 -9.07 -5.78 -6.20
N THR A 103 -8.42 -5.46 -7.32
CA THR A 103 -8.98 -5.50 -8.66
C THR A 103 -8.52 -6.74 -9.44
N ALA A 104 -9.06 -6.96 -10.64
CA ALA A 104 -8.64 -8.08 -11.49
C ALA A 104 -7.21 -7.90 -11.99
N GLU A 105 -6.85 -6.65 -12.27
CA GLU A 105 -5.52 -6.22 -12.68
C GLU A 105 -4.50 -6.50 -11.56
N ASP A 106 -4.86 -6.19 -10.31
CA ASP A 106 -4.05 -6.50 -9.13
C ASP A 106 -3.85 -8.00 -8.92
N ALA A 107 -4.93 -8.77 -9.06
CA ALA A 107 -4.85 -10.23 -8.98
C ALA A 107 -3.92 -10.80 -10.06
N GLN A 108 -3.92 -10.23 -11.26
CA GLN A 108 -3.01 -10.62 -12.33
C GLN A 108 -1.55 -10.28 -11.98
N ALA A 109 -1.29 -9.09 -11.45
CA ALA A 109 0.05 -8.70 -10.99
C ALA A 109 0.59 -9.63 -9.89
N ILE A 110 -0.26 -10.04 -8.95
CA ILE A 110 0.09 -11.02 -7.90
C ILE A 110 0.45 -12.38 -8.51
N VAL A 111 -0.31 -12.87 -9.49
CA VAL A 111 -0.01 -14.14 -10.19
C VAL A 111 1.34 -14.07 -10.91
N THR A 112 1.61 -12.96 -11.60
CA THR A 112 2.90 -12.72 -12.25
C THR A 112 4.05 -12.75 -11.23
N TYR A 113 3.89 -12.07 -10.10
CA TYR A 113 4.89 -12.08 -9.02
C TYR A 113 5.14 -13.50 -8.47
N LEU A 114 4.08 -14.26 -8.17
CA LEU A 114 4.18 -15.62 -7.65
C LEU A 114 4.90 -16.57 -8.62
N ARG A 115 4.66 -16.45 -9.92
CA ARG A 115 5.39 -17.22 -10.93
C ARG A 115 6.87 -16.83 -11.00
N SER A 116 7.17 -15.53 -10.93
CA SER A 116 8.55 -15.04 -10.99
C SER A 116 9.38 -15.50 -9.79
N THR A 117 8.76 -15.63 -8.61
CA THR A 117 9.41 -16.08 -7.38
C THR A 117 9.46 -17.61 -7.25
N ALA A 118 8.53 -18.34 -7.87
CA ALA A 118 8.63 -19.80 -7.98
C ALA A 118 9.76 -20.25 -8.94
N ALA A 119 10.14 -19.41 -9.90
CA ALA A 119 11.22 -19.67 -10.86
C ALA A 119 12.62 -19.31 -10.34
N ALA A 120 12.74 -18.57 -9.24
CA ALA A 120 14.02 -18.10 -8.70
C ALA A 120 14.28 -18.67 -7.29
N PRO A 121 15.44 -19.27 -7.01
CA PRO A 121 15.86 -19.50 -5.63
C PRO A 121 16.04 -18.14 -4.96
N SER A 122 15.34 -17.98 -3.85
CA SER A 122 15.19 -16.79 -3.02
C SER A 122 16.49 -16.02 -2.78
N ALA A 123 16.64 -14.87 -3.43
CA ALA A 123 17.53 -13.81 -2.99
C ALA A 123 16.70 -12.74 -2.27
N GLY A 124 16.61 -12.88 -0.95
CA GLY A 124 16.21 -11.77 -0.10
C GLY A 124 17.22 -10.63 -0.23
N LYS A 125 16.72 -9.47 -0.68
CA LYS A 125 17.12 -8.07 -0.41
C LYS A 125 16.74 -7.23 -1.63
N GLY A 126 15.71 -6.43 -1.47
CA GLY A 126 15.21 -5.52 -2.50
C GLY A 126 14.14 -4.60 -1.91
N THR A 127 14.58 -3.73 -1.00
CA THR A 127 13.91 -2.46 -0.72
C THR A 127 13.62 -1.78 -2.06
N PRO A 128 12.37 -1.34 -2.37
CA PRO A 128 12.21 -0.26 -3.33
C PRO A 128 12.92 0.93 -2.71
N THR A 129 14.08 1.26 -3.26
CA THR A 129 14.75 2.52 -3.04
C THR A 129 13.79 3.61 -3.50
N SER A 130 12.99 4.11 -2.56
CA SER A 130 12.50 5.48 -2.64
C SER A 130 13.77 6.35 -2.78
N PRO A 131 13.85 7.23 -3.78
CA PRO A 131 15.07 7.99 -3.99
C PRO A 131 15.38 8.78 -2.73
N LEU A 132 16.65 8.68 -2.32
CA LEU A 132 17.29 9.57 -1.37
C LEU A 132 16.76 11.00 -1.54
N ALA A 133 16.03 11.47 -0.54
CA ALA A 133 16.16 12.85 -0.10
C ALA A 133 16.78 12.78 1.29
N ALA A 134 18.10 12.67 1.30
CA ALA A 134 18.89 13.02 2.45
C ALA A 134 18.71 14.51 2.72
N SER A 135 18.34 14.86 3.95
CA SER A 135 18.99 15.91 4.73
C SER A 135 18.41 15.88 6.14
N SER A 136 19.12 15.21 7.06
CA SER A 136 19.14 15.69 8.44
C SER A 136 20.19 16.80 8.53
N PRO A 137 19.89 17.84 9.32
CA PRO A 137 20.75 18.16 10.43
C PRO A 137 19.97 17.99 11.74
N ALA A 138 20.66 17.56 12.79
CA ALA A 138 20.22 17.67 14.18
C ALA A 138 21.26 18.51 14.95
N PRO A 139 20.98 19.05 16.15
CA PRO A 139 19.69 19.49 16.70
C PRO A 139 19.77 20.86 17.44
N SER A 140 18.64 21.55 17.60
CA SER A 140 18.34 22.34 18.81
C SER A 140 16.87 22.76 18.78
N ASP A 141 16.08 22.26 19.74
CA ASP A 141 14.75 22.71 20.21
C ASP A 141 13.90 21.50 20.61
N GLY A 142 14.36 20.81 21.67
CA GLY A 142 13.90 19.47 22.07
C GLY A 142 12.46 19.35 22.60
N VAL A 143 11.66 20.42 22.61
CA VAL A 143 10.28 20.39 23.15
C VAL A 143 9.22 20.41 22.04
N LEU A 144 9.48 21.07 20.90
CA LEU A 144 8.55 21.09 19.76
C LEU A 144 8.70 19.85 18.87
N SER A 145 9.91 19.29 18.77
CA SER A 145 10.19 18.09 17.96
C SER A 145 9.63 16.80 18.57
N MET A 146 9.44 16.74 19.89
CA MET A 146 8.80 15.59 20.53
C MET A 146 7.31 15.54 20.18
N GLY A 147 6.66 16.71 20.15
CA GLY A 147 5.25 16.82 19.79
C GLY A 147 4.97 16.38 18.35
N THR A 148 5.77 16.83 17.39
CA THR A 148 5.62 16.43 15.98
C THR A 148 5.96 14.96 15.75
N ALA A 149 6.98 14.43 16.43
CA ALA A 149 7.32 13.01 16.38
C ALA A 149 6.19 12.14 16.96
N GLN A 150 5.58 12.57 18.07
CA GLN A 150 4.51 11.84 18.74
C GLN A 150 3.17 11.94 17.99
N THR A 151 2.85 13.07 17.36
CA THR A 151 1.69 13.17 16.45
C THR A 151 1.88 12.29 15.21
N ASN A 152 3.10 12.22 14.68
CA ASN A 152 3.40 11.34 13.54
C ASN A 152 3.32 9.86 13.95
N ALA A 153 3.78 9.49 15.14
CA ALA A 153 3.64 8.14 15.69
C ALA A 153 2.17 7.75 15.90
N PHE A 154 1.37 8.68 16.45
CA PHE A 154 -0.08 8.48 16.63
C PHE A 154 -0.79 8.23 15.29
N ALA A 155 -0.51 9.04 14.27
CA ALA A 155 -1.11 8.87 12.95
C ALA A 155 -0.69 7.54 12.28
N ARG A 156 0.60 7.19 12.35
CA ARG A 156 1.07 5.89 11.85
C ARG A 156 0.45 4.71 12.60
N GLY A 157 0.32 4.83 13.91
CA GLY A 157 -0.32 3.83 14.77
C GLY A 157 -1.79 3.60 14.44
N ALA A 158 -2.55 4.67 14.21
CA ALA A 158 -3.96 4.59 13.80
C ALA A 158 -4.12 3.82 12.49
N GLN A 159 -3.25 4.10 11.52
CA GLN A 159 -3.27 3.43 10.23
C GLN A 159 -2.82 1.97 10.33
N ALA A 160 -1.70 1.70 11.01
CA ALA A 160 -1.22 0.34 11.24
C ALA A 160 -2.24 -0.52 12.00
N TRP A 161 -2.95 0.08 12.96
CA TRP A 161 -4.05 -0.55 13.70
C TRP A 161 -5.22 -0.93 12.79
N ALA A 162 -5.72 0.02 11.98
CA ALA A 162 -6.81 -0.23 11.04
C ALA A 162 -6.44 -1.27 9.97
N ASP A 163 -5.22 -1.16 9.42
CA ASP A 163 -4.74 -2.01 8.34
C ASP A 163 -4.39 -3.42 8.81
N THR A 164 -4.06 -3.64 10.08
CA THR A 164 -3.61 -4.95 10.56
C THR A 164 -4.65 -5.68 11.41
N CYS A 165 -5.36 -4.97 12.27
CA CYS A 165 -6.10 -5.59 13.38
C CYS A 165 -7.56 -5.91 13.01
N ALA A 166 -8.22 -5.03 12.26
CA ALA A 166 -9.58 -5.24 11.78
C ALA A 166 -9.73 -6.46 10.85
N ARG A 167 -8.62 -6.99 10.34
CA ARG A 167 -8.59 -8.15 9.46
C ARG A 167 -8.92 -9.47 10.16
N CYS A 168 -8.67 -9.57 11.46
CA CYS A 168 -8.77 -10.83 12.18
C CYS A 168 -9.90 -10.84 13.22
N HIS A 169 -10.24 -9.70 13.82
CA HIS A 169 -11.36 -9.58 14.75
C HIS A 169 -11.94 -8.16 14.76
N ALA A 170 -13.12 -8.00 15.33
CA ALA A 170 -13.68 -6.68 15.58
C ALA A 170 -12.73 -5.88 16.47
N MET A 171 -12.41 -4.66 16.04
CA MET A 171 -11.53 -3.79 16.80
C MET A 171 -12.21 -3.41 18.12
N ARG A 172 -11.48 -3.61 19.21
CA ARG A 172 -11.92 -3.17 20.53
C ARG A 172 -11.76 -1.64 20.62
N ASP A 173 -12.75 -0.97 21.21
CA ASP A 173 -12.70 0.47 21.42
C ASP A 173 -11.51 0.81 22.34
N PRO A 174 -10.59 1.71 21.94
CA PRO A 174 -9.45 2.12 22.75
C PRO A 174 -9.79 2.53 24.18
N LYS A 175 -11.00 3.07 24.42
CA LYS A 175 -11.48 3.54 25.74
C LYS A 175 -11.86 2.44 26.71
N THR A 176 -11.84 1.18 26.26
CA THR A 176 -12.30 0.04 27.06
C THR A 176 -11.17 -0.69 27.78
N GLU A 177 -9.94 -0.18 27.73
CA GLU A 177 -8.76 -0.76 28.34
C GLU A 177 -7.81 0.33 28.85
N SER A 178 -7.16 0.12 29.98
CA SER A 178 -6.17 1.07 30.50
C SER A 178 -4.88 1.10 29.67
N ASP A 179 -4.10 2.18 29.75
CA ASP A 179 -2.81 2.32 29.06
C ASP A 179 -1.85 1.17 29.35
N ARG A 180 -1.85 0.68 30.61
CA ARG A 180 -1.05 -0.47 31.03
C ARG A 180 -1.56 -1.77 30.41
N ASN A 181 -2.87 -1.94 30.29
CA ASN A 181 -3.44 -3.10 29.61
C ASN A 181 -3.10 -3.08 28.13
N TRP A 182 -3.14 -1.90 27.49
CA TRP A 182 -2.74 -1.76 26.09
C TRP A 182 -1.29 -2.17 25.83
N GLN A 183 -0.35 -1.91 26.76
CA GLN A 183 1.03 -2.41 26.64
C GLN A 183 1.09 -3.95 26.55
N VAL A 184 0.34 -4.64 27.41
CA VAL A 184 0.30 -6.11 27.43
C VAL A 184 -0.39 -6.65 26.18
N VAL A 185 -1.53 -6.04 25.80
CA VAL A 185 -2.32 -6.43 24.64
C VAL A 185 -1.52 -6.27 23.34
N VAL A 186 -0.85 -5.12 23.16
CA VAL A 186 -0.02 -4.86 21.98
C VAL A 186 1.20 -5.80 21.95
N THR A 187 1.80 -6.10 23.09
CA THR A 187 2.88 -7.11 23.17
C THR A 187 2.40 -8.48 22.69
N HIS A 188 1.19 -8.88 23.07
CA HIS A 188 0.59 -10.12 22.59
C HIS A 188 0.31 -10.07 21.07
N MET A 189 -0.27 -8.96 20.60
CA MET A 189 -0.56 -8.76 19.17
C MET A 189 0.72 -8.75 18.32
N ARG A 190 1.81 -8.17 18.83
CA ARG A 190 3.11 -8.19 18.16
C ARG A 190 3.57 -9.61 17.83
N LEU A 191 3.47 -10.51 18.81
CA LEU A 191 3.87 -11.91 18.63
C LEU A 191 2.90 -12.67 17.71
N ARG A 192 1.59 -12.40 17.81
CA ARG A 192 0.56 -13.13 17.04
C ARG A 192 0.42 -12.67 15.60
N ALA A 193 0.54 -11.36 15.35
CA ALA A 193 0.46 -10.75 14.04
C ALA A 193 1.84 -10.56 13.38
N GLY A 194 2.92 -10.94 14.06
CA GLY A 194 4.28 -10.82 13.52
C GLY A 194 4.74 -9.38 13.30
N LEU A 195 4.29 -8.44 14.14
CA LEU A 195 4.67 -7.03 14.03
C LEU A 195 6.14 -6.85 14.45
N ASP A 196 6.85 -5.97 13.74
CA ASP A 196 8.12 -5.45 14.24
C ASP A 196 7.91 -4.53 15.46
N GLY A 197 9.01 -4.09 16.06
CA GLY A 197 8.95 -3.22 17.25
C GLY A 197 8.39 -1.83 16.94
N ALA A 198 8.76 -1.24 15.80
CA ALA A 198 8.37 0.12 15.46
C ALA A 198 6.85 0.22 15.21
N HIS A 199 6.28 -0.74 14.49
CA HIS A 199 4.83 -0.81 14.27
C HIS A 199 4.08 -1.06 15.59
N ALA A 200 4.60 -1.93 16.46
CA ALA A 200 3.99 -2.16 17.77
C ALA A 200 4.00 -0.89 18.64
N ASP A 201 5.11 -0.15 18.64
CA ASP A 201 5.25 1.08 19.42
C ASP A 201 4.34 2.20 18.89
N ASP A 202 4.23 2.38 17.57
CA ASP A 202 3.30 3.33 16.95
C ASP A 202 1.83 2.98 17.28
N ILE A 203 1.44 1.71 17.18
CA ILE A 203 0.09 1.23 17.56
C ILE A 203 -0.19 1.48 19.04
N LEU A 204 0.79 1.23 19.92
CA LEU A 204 0.65 1.48 21.34
C LEU A 204 0.44 2.97 21.63
N ALA A 205 1.20 3.84 20.96
CA ALA A 205 1.06 5.30 21.08
C ALA A 205 -0.34 5.77 20.64
N PHE A 206 -0.88 5.19 19.56
CA PHE A 206 -2.24 5.47 19.11
C PHE A 206 -3.30 5.04 20.14
N LEU A 207 -3.22 3.80 20.64
CA LEU A 207 -4.22 3.25 21.56
C LEU A 207 -4.24 3.98 22.90
N GLN A 208 -3.07 4.29 23.46
CA GLN A 208 -2.96 5.07 24.70
C GLN A 208 -3.40 6.52 24.52
N GLY A 209 -3.09 7.14 23.37
CA GLY A 209 -3.56 8.49 23.07
C GLY A 209 -5.05 8.59 22.78
N SER A 210 -5.74 7.45 22.57
CA SER A 210 -7.17 7.38 22.24
C SER A 210 -8.05 6.86 23.38
N ASN A 211 -7.43 6.45 24.50
CA ASN A 211 -8.08 5.85 25.67
C ASN A 211 -8.68 6.92 26.60
#